data_AF-A0A2V8MTE7-F1
#
_entry.id   AF-A0A2V8MTE7-F1
#
_cell.length_a   1.000
_cell.length_b   1.000
_cell.length_c   1.000
_cell.angle_alpha   90.00
_cell.angle_beta   90.00
_cell.angle_gamma   90.00
#
_symmetry.space_group_name_H-M   'P 1'
#
loop_
_entity.id
_entity.type
_entity.pdbx_description
1 polymer ?
#
loop_
_entity_poly.entity_id
_entity_poly.type
_entity_poly.pdbx_seq_one_letter_code
_entity_poly.pdbx_strand_id
1 'polypeptide(L)'
;MNLAHVHLLLNHFPTIGFGIALGLFLVALIGKNEHLKRAGLVLFFLIAALGIPTYQSGSAALETLCPANQCPPGVSMVTIRAHEDAALYGFALMELTGFVAWLGIWQFRLLSRAPRWNVVAVLLLSILTFAVMARAANVGGGIRHPEIEAAPQAPITTGEPVRGFARGIGQFVTGHTWVWPSCETLHFVGLSMLFTVVLLVDLRILGMAKKLSFAGLYQLLPLGMLGFGMNLVTGMFFFLGAPEQYTKNPVFYWKMVFVVLGAVNVLYFMLLDEPWTVGAETDAPLTAKLVAASAIVVWVGVLFFGHMLPFLGNAF
;
A
#
# COMPACT_ATOMS: atom_id res chain seq x y z
N MET A 1 17.86 15.76 -6.01
CA MET A 1 16.45 15.37 -6.30
C MET A 1 15.56 15.87 -5.17
N ASN A 2 14.49 16.61 -5.49
CA ASN A 2 13.46 16.97 -4.51
C ASN A 2 12.33 15.90 -4.51
N LEU A 3 11.33 16.03 -3.65
CA LEU A 3 10.23 15.04 -3.52
C LEU A 3 9.35 14.97 -4.77
N ALA A 4 9.25 16.05 -5.55
CA ALA A 4 8.58 16.04 -6.85
C ALA A 4 9.29 15.12 -7.86
N HIS A 5 10.63 15.14 -7.92
CA HIS A 5 11.39 14.19 -8.74
C HIS A 5 11.18 12.74 -8.31
N VAL A 6 11.10 12.49 -6.98
CA VAL A 6 10.84 11.14 -6.46
C VAL A 6 9.45 10.66 -6.89
N HIS A 7 8.42 11.52 -6.83
CA HIS A 7 7.09 11.17 -7.28
C HIS A 7 7.05 10.85 -8.79
N LEU A 8 7.71 11.66 -9.62
CA LEU A 8 7.79 11.42 -11.07
C LEU A 8 8.57 10.15 -11.43
N LEU A 9 9.50 9.71 -10.58
CA LEU A 9 10.14 8.40 -10.73
C LEU A 9 9.18 7.27 -10.33
N LEU A 10 8.46 7.45 -9.21
CA LEU A 10 7.62 6.40 -8.62
C LEU A 10 6.29 6.18 -9.34
N ASN A 11 5.69 7.23 -9.92
CA ASN A 11 4.35 7.18 -10.52
C ASN A 11 4.22 6.21 -11.71
N HIS A 12 5.34 5.85 -12.34
CA HIS A 12 5.39 4.87 -13.42
C HIS A 12 5.18 3.43 -12.92
N PHE A 13 5.61 3.11 -11.68
CA PHE A 13 5.52 1.74 -11.17
C PHE A 13 4.06 1.29 -11.02
N PRO A 14 3.15 2.04 -10.36
CA PRO A 14 1.76 1.62 -10.31
C PRO A 14 1.08 1.68 -11.67
N THR A 15 1.28 2.73 -12.47
CA THR A 15 0.53 2.90 -13.73
C THR A 15 0.90 1.86 -14.79
N ILE A 16 2.20 1.73 -15.10
CA ILE A 16 2.69 0.78 -16.10
C ILE A 16 2.64 -0.65 -15.54
N GLY A 17 3.09 -0.84 -14.29
CA GLY A 17 3.09 -2.15 -13.65
C GLY A 17 1.69 -2.75 -13.60
N PHE A 18 0.67 -1.97 -13.26
CA PHE A 18 -0.71 -2.48 -13.20
C PHE A 18 -1.24 -2.89 -14.57
N GLY A 19 -0.90 -2.14 -15.63
CA GLY A 19 -1.19 -2.53 -17.01
C GLY A 19 -0.54 -3.86 -17.42
N ILE A 20 0.74 -4.05 -17.06
CA ILE A 20 1.45 -5.32 -17.28
C ILE A 20 0.79 -6.48 -16.52
N ALA A 21 0.41 -6.26 -15.25
CA ALA A 21 -0.27 -7.27 -14.44
C ALA A 21 -1.61 -7.66 -15.03
N LEU A 22 -2.41 -6.69 -15.50
CA LEU A 22 -3.68 -6.95 -16.19
C LEU A 22 -3.47 -7.73 -17.49
N GLY A 23 -2.50 -7.35 -18.32
CA GLY A 23 -2.16 -8.07 -19.54
C GLY A 23 -1.76 -9.52 -19.28
N LEU A 24 -0.87 -9.74 -18.29
CA LEU A 24 -0.46 -11.08 -17.86
C LEU A 24 -1.67 -11.91 -17.38
N PHE A 25 -2.55 -11.29 -16.58
CA PHE A 25 -3.72 -11.96 -16.04
C PHE A 25 -4.71 -12.36 -17.15
N LEU A 26 -4.94 -11.50 -18.15
CA LEU A 26 -5.76 -11.82 -19.32
C LEU A 26 -5.17 -12.98 -20.13
N VAL A 27 -3.85 -12.97 -20.38
CA VAL A 27 -3.15 -14.09 -21.04
C VAL A 27 -3.31 -15.38 -20.24
N ALA A 28 -3.25 -15.31 -18.91
CA ALA A 28 -3.47 -16.47 -18.03
C ALA A 28 -4.88 -17.05 -18.12
N LEU A 29 -5.90 -16.19 -18.29
CA LEU A 29 -7.29 -16.61 -18.47
C LEU A 29 -7.50 -17.27 -19.83
N ILE A 30 -6.98 -16.66 -20.91
CA ILE A 30 -7.07 -17.19 -22.27
C ILE A 30 -6.34 -18.53 -22.38
N GLY A 31 -5.11 -18.59 -21.85
CA GLY A 31 -4.29 -19.79 -21.82
C GLY A 31 -4.69 -20.83 -20.78
N LYS A 32 -5.73 -20.55 -19.96
CA LYS A 32 -6.23 -21.43 -18.88
C LYS A 32 -5.12 -21.93 -17.93
N ASN A 33 -4.11 -21.11 -17.66
CA ASN A 33 -2.93 -21.49 -16.88
C ASN A 33 -3.02 -21.00 -15.42
N GLU A 34 -3.15 -21.93 -14.47
CA GLU A 34 -3.28 -21.60 -13.04
C GLU A 34 -2.03 -20.95 -12.44
N HIS A 35 -0.83 -21.35 -12.88
CA HIS A 35 0.42 -20.74 -12.41
C HIS A 35 0.54 -19.30 -12.89
N LEU A 36 0.12 -19.02 -14.13
CA LEU A 36 0.13 -17.66 -14.68
C LEU A 36 -0.92 -16.76 -14.01
N LYS A 37 -2.07 -17.31 -13.62
CA LYS A 37 -3.06 -16.60 -12.80
C LYS A 37 -2.45 -16.24 -11.44
N ARG A 38 -1.80 -17.19 -10.77
CA ARG A 38 -1.12 -16.95 -9.48
C ARG A 38 -0.05 -15.87 -9.61
N ALA A 39 0.75 -15.88 -10.69
CA ALA A 39 1.73 -14.84 -10.96
C ALA A 39 1.07 -13.45 -11.12
N GLY A 40 -0.03 -13.36 -11.86
CA GLY A 40 -0.81 -12.12 -11.97
C GLY A 40 -1.35 -11.61 -10.63
N LEU A 41 -1.85 -12.51 -9.76
CA LEU A 41 -2.28 -12.13 -8.40
C LEU A 41 -1.14 -11.56 -7.56
N VAL A 42 0.06 -12.15 -7.65
CA VAL A 42 1.26 -11.65 -6.96
C VAL A 42 1.63 -10.27 -7.48
N LEU A 43 1.59 -10.04 -8.79
CA LEU A 43 1.87 -8.72 -9.36
C LEU A 43 0.88 -7.66 -8.85
N PHE A 44 -0.44 -7.92 -8.90
CA PHE A 44 -1.42 -6.98 -8.37
C PHE A 44 -1.19 -6.63 -6.91
N PHE A 45 -0.86 -7.62 -6.07
CA PHE A 45 -0.55 -7.40 -4.66
C PHE A 45 0.72 -6.55 -4.47
N LEU A 46 1.81 -6.85 -5.18
CA LEU A 46 3.06 -6.08 -5.08
C LEU A 46 2.91 -4.65 -5.61
N ILE A 47 2.17 -4.47 -6.70
CA ILE A 47 1.91 -3.16 -7.29
C ILE A 47 1.06 -2.30 -6.35
N ALA A 48 0.04 -2.89 -5.69
CA ALA A 48 -0.71 -2.20 -4.64
C ALA A 48 0.23 -1.75 -3.50
N ALA A 49 1.08 -2.65 -2.98
CA ALA A 49 2.05 -2.28 -1.94
C ALA A 49 2.98 -1.11 -2.34
N LEU A 50 3.42 -1.06 -3.61
CA LEU A 50 4.20 0.07 -4.16
C LEU A 50 3.35 1.32 -4.45
N GLY A 51 2.04 1.17 -4.60
CA GLY A 51 1.07 2.25 -4.71
C GLY A 51 1.05 3.16 -3.50
N ILE A 52 1.22 2.61 -2.30
CA ILE A 52 1.25 3.34 -1.02
C ILE A 52 2.31 4.46 -1.02
N PRO A 53 3.63 4.16 -1.17
CA PRO A 53 4.64 5.22 -1.22
C PRO A 53 4.50 6.11 -2.46
N THR A 54 3.94 5.61 -3.56
CA THR A 54 3.69 6.43 -4.76
C THR A 54 2.64 7.51 -4.49
N TYR A 55 1.51 7.17 -3.86
CA TYR A 55 0.49 8.16 -3.49
C TYR A 55 1.02 9.19 -2.49
N GLN A 56 1.77 8.72 -1.49
CA GLN A 56 2.36 9.57 -0.46
C GLN A 56 3.39 10.55 -1.04
N SER A 57 4.26 10.09 -1.95
CA SER A 57 5.21 10.96 -2.65
C SER A 57 4.50 12.03 -3.50
N GLY A 58 3.29 11.76 -4.02
CA GLY A 58 2.50 12.76 -4.75
C GLY A 58 2.01 13.90 -3.85
N SER A 59 1.58 13.58 -2.63
CA SER A 59 1.23 14.61 -1.64
C SER A 59 2.46 15.41 -1.20
N ALA A 60 3.61 14.76 -1.02
CA ALA A 60 4.86 15.44 -0.73
C ALA A 60 5.36 16.34 -1.90
N ALA A 61 5.10 15.92 -3.15
CA ALA A 61 5.38 16.71 -4.34
C ALA A 61 4.53 17.99 -4.38
N LEU A 62 3.24 17.91 -4.03
CA LEU A 62 2.36 19.08 -3.92
C LEU A 62 2.91 20.10 -2.92
N GLU A 63 3.37 19.67 -1.75
CA GLU A 63 3.94 20.59 -0.74
C GLU A 63 5.23 21.27 -1.22
N THR A 64 6.02 20.56 -2.01
CA THR A 64 7.26 21.09 -2.60
C THR A 64 6.96 22.11 -3.71
N LEU A 65 5.95 21.81 -4.55
CA LEU A 65 5.53 22.64 -5.68
C LEU A 65 4.76 23.89 -5.23
N CYS A 66 3.88 23.74 -4.25
CA CYS A 66 2.94 24.78 -3.81
C CYS A 66 2.96 24.93 -2.29
N PRO A 67 4.06 25.46 -1.70
CA PRO A 67 4.15 25.66 -0.27
C PRO A 67 3.03 26.59 0.22
N ALA A 68 2.38 26.25 1.33
CA ALA A 68 1.22 26.97 1.87
C ALA A 68 0.07 27.18 0.86
N ASN A 69 -0.10 26.25 -0.10
CA ASN A 69 -1.04 26.33 -1.22
C ASN A 69 -0.79 27.50 -2.18
N GLN A 70 0.42 28.06 -2.20
CA GLN A 70 0.83 29.11 -3.12
C GLN A 70 1.67 28.48 -4.23
N CYS A 71 1.07 28.30 -5.40
CA CYS A 71 1.74 27.69 -6.55
C CYS A 71 2.49 28.74 -7.39
N PRO A 72 3.63 28.39 -7.99
CA PRO A 72 4.29 29.22 -8.98
C PRO A 72 3.43 29.36 -10.24
N PRO A 73 3.65 30.41 -11.05
CA PRO A 73 2.92 30.62 -12.29
C PRO A 73 3.01 29.43 -13.24
N GLY A 74 1.90 29.12 -13.89
CA GLY A 74 1.79 27.98 -14.79
C GLY A 74 1.46 26.67 -14.08
N VAL A 75 1.61 26.58 -12.75
CA VAL A 75 1.15 25.44 -11.96
C VAL A 75 -0.27 25.70 -11.47
N SER A 76 -1.23 24.91 -11.96
CA SER A 76 -2.64 25.06 -11.61
C SER A 76 -3.01 24.20 -10.40
N MET A 77 -3.37 24.85 -9.30
CA MET A 77 -3.85 24.15 -8.10
C MET A 77 -5.13 23.36 -8.37
N VAL A 78 -5.99 23.85 -9.28
CA VAL A 78 -7.21 23.14 -9.71
C VAL A 78 -6.85 21.80 -10.35
N THR A 79 -5.85 21.79 -11.23
CA THR A 79 -5.39 20.57 -11.91
C THR A 79 -4.74 19.61 -10.93
N ILE A 80 -3.94 20.11 -9.98
CA ILE A 80 -3.33 19.26 -8.96
C ILE A 80 -4.40 18.61 -8.07
N ARG A 81 -5.41 19.36 -7.63
CA ARG A 81 -6.53 18.79 -6.84
C ARG A 81 -7.36 17.78 -7.63
N ALA A 82 -7.60 18.02 -8.93
CA ALA A 82 -8.27 17.06 -9.79
C ALA A 82 -7.45 15.77 -9.99
N HIS A 83 -6.13 15.90 -10.10
CA HIS A 83 -5.21 14.76 -10.14
C HIS A 83 -5.22 14.00 -8.80
N GLU A 84 -5.17 14.72 -7.67
CA GLU A 84 -5.22 14.14 -6.33
C GLU A 84 -6.48 13.29 -6.11
N ASP A 85 -7.65 13.81 -6.47
CA ASP A 85 -8.91 13.06 -6.36
C ASP A 85 -8.91 11.84 -7.28
N ALA A 86 -8.48 11.98 -8.54
CA ALA A 86 -8.37 10.87 -9.47
C ALA A 86 -7.37 9.80 -8.97
N ALA A 87 -6.25 10.23 -8.40
CA ALA A 87 -5.23 9.38 -7.81
C ALA A 87 -5.76 8.67 -6.56
N LEU A 88 -6.57 9.33 -5.72
CA LEU A 88 -7.18 8.71 -4.54
C LEU A 88 -8.17 7.61 -4.94
N TYR A 89 -9.02 7.85 -5.94
CA TYR A 89 -9.92 6.82 -6.44
C TYR A 89 -9.17 5.64 -7.06
N GLY A 90 -8.15 5.93 -7.87
CA GLY A 90 -7.29 4.90 -8.47
C GLY A 90 -6.54 4.09 -7.42
N PHE A 91 -5.98 4.77 -6.42
CA PHE A 91 -5.29 4.16 -5.28
C PHE A 91 -6.24 3.25 -4.48
N ALA A 92 -7.41 3.73 -4.09
CA ALA A 92 -8.38 2.93 -3.32
C ALA A 92 -8.80 1.64 -4.06
N LEU A 93 -9.07 1.74 -5.38
CA LEU A 93 -9.39 0.59 -6.21
C LEU A 93 -8.20 -0.36 -6.40
N MET A 94 -6.99 0.18 -6.53
CA MET A 94 -5.77 -0.61 -6.63
C MET A 94 -5.48 -1.38 -5.35
N GLU A 95 -5.60 -0.74 -4.17
CA GLU A 95 -5.47 -1.40 -2.88
C GLU A 95 -6.53 -2.48 -2.69
N LEU A 96 -7.77 -2.22 -3.08
CA LEU A 96 -8.84 -3.23 -3.05
C LEU A 96 -8.52 -4.41 -3.99
N THR A 97 -8.05 -4.14 -5.21
CA THR A 97 -7.65 -5.18 -6.16
C THR A 97 -6.50 -6.02 -5.60
N GLY A 98 -5.47 -5.37 -5.05
CA GLY A 98 -4.33 -6.01 -4.41
C GLY A 98 -4.72 -6.86 -3.21
N PHE A 99 -5.67 -6.38 -2.39
CA PHE A 99 -6.19 -7.12 -1.24
C PHE A 99 -6.97 -8.38 -1.65
N VAL A 100 -7.86 -8.26 -2.64
CA VAL A 100 -8.60 -9.42 -3.18
C VAL A 100 -7.64 -10.40 -3.87
N ALA A 101 -6.59 -9.90 -4.54
CA ALA A 101 -5.54 -10.72 -5.11
C ALA A 101 -4.73 -11.45 -4.03
N TRP A 102 -4.40 -10.78 -2.92
CA TRP A 102 -3.73 -11.37 -1.77
C TRP A 102 -4.54 -12.51 -1.15
N LEU A 103 -5.86 -12.30 -0.99
CA LEU A 103 -6.79 -13.36 -0.58
C LEU A 103 -6.81 -14.53 -1.59
N GLY A 104 -6.73 -14.23 -2.88
CA GLY A 104 -6.62 -15.23 -3.94
C GLY A 104 -5.34 -16.07 -3.86
N ILE A 105 -4.20 -15.46 -3.52
CA ILE A 105 -2.92 -16.17 -3.29
C ILE A 105 -3.07 -17.13 -2.10
N TRP A 106 -3.67 -16.67 -1.01
CA TRP A 106 -3.95 -17.49 0.16
C TRP A 106 -4.87 -18.67 -0.16
N GLN A 107 -5.96 -18.43 -0.90
CA GLN A 107 -6.87 -19.50 -1.36
C GLN A 107 -6.18 -20.48 -2.30
N PHE A 108 -5.32 -19.99 -3.20
CA PHE A 108 -4.55 -20.83 -4.11
C PHE A 108 -3.69 -21.83 -3.33
N ARG A 109 -3.10 -21.41 -2.20
CA ARG A 109 -2.28 -22.31 -1.39
C ARG A 109 -3.09 -23.46 -0.78
N LEU A 110 -4.34 -23.19 -0.40
CA LEU A 110 -5.22 -24.18 0.21
C LEU A 110 -5.97 -25.06 -0.81
N LEU A 111 -6.29 -24.52 -1.98
CA LEU A 111 -7.15 -25.16 -2.99
C LEU A 111 -6.42 -25.57 -4.27
N SER A 112 -5.12 -25.28 -4.36
CA SER A 112 -4.26 -25.43 -5.56
C SER A 112 -4.70 -24.62 -6.79
N ARG A 113 -5.74 -23.78 -6.64
CA ARG A 113 -6.27 -22.87 -7.66
C ARG A 113 -7.02 -21.72 -7.00
N ALA A 114 -7.09 -20.58 -7.68
CA ALA A 114 -7.92 -19.47 -7.23
C ALA A 114 -9.41 -19.78 -7.50
N PRO A 115 -10.32 -19.55 -6.54
CA PRO A 115 -11.76 -19.72 -6.76
C PRO A 115 -12.27 -18.84 -7.91
N ARG A 116 -13.30 -19.32 -8.62
CA ARG A 116 -13.88 -18.58 -9.76
C ARG A 116 -14.35 -17.18 -9.37
N TRP A 117 -14.99 -17.03 -8.21
CA TRP A 117 -15.46 -15.73 -7.74
C TRP A 117 -14.28 -14.76 -7.53
N ASN A 118 -13.15 -15.23 -7.00
CA ASN A 118 -11.99 -14.41 -6.73
C ASN A 118 -11.36 -13.95 -8.05
N VAL A 119 -11.21 -14.87 -9.00
CA VAL A 119 -10.71 -14.56 -10.36
C VAL A 119 -11.59 -13.52 -11.06
N VAL A 120 -12.92 -13.67 -11.00
CA VAL A 120 -13.86 -12.70 -11.60
C VAL A 120 -13.78 -11.36 -10.88
N ALA A 121 -13.72 -11.34 -9.55
CA ALA A 121 -13.60 -10.12 -8.76
C ALA A 121 -12.32 -9.35 -9.10
N VAL A 122 -11.17 -10.03 -9.12
CA VAL A 122 -9.88 -9.42 -9.50
C VAL A 122 -9.91 -8.91 -10.94
N LEU A 123 -10.52 -9.64 -11.88
CA LEU A 123 -10.63 -9.19 -13.27
C LEU A 123 -11.45 -7.90 -13.39
N LEU A 124 -12.65 -7.87 -12.80
CA LEU A 124 -13.53 -6.69 -12.88
C LEU A 124 -12.90 -5.49 -12.17
N LEU A 125 -12.36 -5.70 -10.97
CA LEU A 125 -11.67 -4.66 -10.21
C LEU A 125 -10.43 -4.14 -10.93
N SER A 126 -9.63 -5.00 -11.56
CA SER A 126 -8.43 -4.58 -12.29
C SER A 126 -8.76 -3.78 -13.56
N ILE A 127 -9.80 -4.15 -14.32
CA ILE A 127 -10.23 -3.35 -15.47
C ILE A 127 -10.69 -1.96 -15.01
N LEU A 128 -11.50 -1.90 -13.94
CA LEU A 128 -11.97 -0.63 -13.38
C LEU A 128 -10.80 0.21 -12.83
N THR A 129 -9.91 -0.40 -12.05
CA THR A 129 -8.70 0.23 -11.51
C THR A 129 -7.86 0.82 -12.65
N PHE A 130 -7.59 0.04 -13.70
CA PHE A 130 -6.79 0.49 -14.83
C PHE A 130 -7.42 1.70 -15.54
N ALA A 131 -8.74 1.69 -15.75
CA ALA A 131 -9.45 2.82 -16.35
C ALA A 131 -9.36 4.09 -15.49
N VAL A 132 -9.55 3.98 -14.17
CA VAL A 132 -9.46 5.12 -13.25
C VAL A 132 -8.02 5.62 -13.11
N MET A 133 -7.03 4.72 -13.07
CA MET A 133 -5.61 5.09 -13.06
C MET A 133 -5.18 5.78 -14.35
N ALA A 134 -5.68 5.34 -15.51
CA ALA A 134 -5.44 6.01 -16.79
C ALA A 134 -5.97 7.45 -16.77
N ARG A 135 -7.12 7.69 -16.14
CA ARG A 135 -7.62 9.06 -15.90
C ARG A 135 -6.67 9.85 -15.00
N ALA A 136 -6.22 9.27 -13.89
CA ALA A 136 -5.28 9.94 -12.99
C ALA A 136 -3.97 10.31 -13.72
N ALA A 137 -3.43 9.41 -14.55
CA ALA A 137 -2.25 9.65 -15.38
C ALA A 137 -2.49 10.75 -16.42
N ASN A 138 -3.63 10.74 -17.12
CA ASN A 138 -3.97 11.78 -18.09
C ASN A 138 -4.11 13.17 -17.45
N VAL A 139 -4.76 13.27 -16.28
CA VAL A 139 -4.87 14.54 -15.55
C VAL A 139 -3.50 14.97 -15.00
N GLY A 140 -2.71 14.01 -14.51
CA GLY A 140 -1.36 14.25 -14.01
C GLY A 140 -0.41 14.79 -15.08
N GLY A 141 -0.49 14.26 -16.31
CA GLY A 141 0.29 14.76 -17.46
C GLY A 141 -0.05 16.20 -17.88
N GLY A 142 -1.18 16.74 -17.41
CA GLY A 142 -1.55 18.16 -17.60
C GLY A 142 -0.98 19.10 -16.54
N ILE A 143 -0.30 18.60 -15.51
CA ILE A 143 0.37 19.43 -14.50
C ILE A 143 1.69 19.92 -15.10
N ARG A 144 1.91 21.24 -15.09
CA ARG A 144 3.22 21.80 -15.48
C ARG A 144 4.24 21.47 -14.41
N HIS A 145 5.43 21.05 -14.84
CA HIS A 145 6.53 20.66 -13.95
C HIS A 145 7.72 21.61 -14.15
N PRO A 146 7.79 22.73 -13.41
CA PRO A 146 8.95 23.62 -13.44
C PRO A 146 10.26 22.92 -13.08
N GLU A 147 10.20 21.76 -12.43
CA GLU A 147 11.36 20.91 -12.14
C GLU A 147 12.03 20.34 -13.40
N ILE A 148 11.31 20.25 -14.51
CA ILE A 148 11.78 19.67 -15.78
C ILE A 148 11.90 20.77 -16.87
N GLU A 149 11.18 21.89 -16.73
CA GLU A 149 11.21 23.01 -17.66
C GLU A 149 11.91 24.24 -17.03
N ALA A 150 13.02 24.69 -17.63
CA ALA A 150 13.71 25.91 -17.20
C ALA A 150 12.93 27.17 -17.61
N ALA A 151 12.04 27.68 -16.75
CA ALA A 151 11.26 28.90 -17.02
C ALA A 151 11.39 29.98 -15.92
N PRO A 152 11.35 31.28 -16.26
CA PRO A 152 11.49 32.38 -15.31
C PRO A 152 10.27 32.52 -14.37
N GLN A 153 10.54 33.00 -13.14
CA GLN A 153 9.55 33.27 -12.10
C GLN A 153 8.66 34.48 -12.47
N ALA A 154 7.35 34.25 -12.58
CA ALA A 154 6.31 35.28 -12.71
C ALA A 154 5.44 35.32 -11.42
N PRO A 155 4.41 36.20 -11.30
CA PRO A 155 3.71 36.42 -10.03
C PRO A 155 2.73 35.31 -9.62
N ILE A 156 2.59 35.13 -8.30
CA ILE A 156 1.67 34.19 -7.64
C ILE A 156 0.22 34.56 -7.97
N THR A 157 -0.59 33.59 -8.39
CA THR A 157 -2.04 33.77 -8.60
C THR A 157 -2.80 33.14 -7.43
N THR A 158 -3.67 33.93 -6.80
CA THR A 158 -4.58 33.48 -5.74
C THR A 158 -5.81 32.83 -6.38
N GLY A 159 -5.89 31.50 -6.40
CA GLY A 159 -7.08 30.77 -6.84
C GLY A 159 -8.10 30.56 -5.73
N GLU A 160 -9.39 30.52 -6.09
CA GLU A 160 -10.51 30.16 -5.20
C GLU A 160 -10.31 28.78 -4.53
N PRO A 161 -10.88 28.55 -3.33
CA PRO A 161 -10.76 27.27 -2.64
C PRO A 161 -11.50 26.14 -3.38
N VAL A 162 -10.77 25.37 -4.18
CA VAL A 162 -11.29 24.17 -4.84
C VAL A 162 -11.56 23.08 -3.80
N ARG A 163 -12.83 22.66 -3.70
CA ARG A 163 -13.26 21.52 -2.88
C ARG A 163 -12.94 20.21 -3.61
N GLY A 164 -11.82 19.57 -3.25
CA GLY A 164 -11.50 18.20 -3.67
C GLY A 164 -12.07 17.17 -2.69
N PHE A 165 -12.45 15.99 -3.18
CA PHE A 165 -12.96 14.89 -2.34
C PHE A 165 -11.94 14.44 -1.29
N ALA A 166 -10.67 14.29 -1.67
CA ALA A 166 -9.58 13.97 -0.75
C ALA A 166 -9.47 14.99 0.40
N ARG A 167 -9.65 16.28 0.08
CA ARG A 167 -9.62 17.36 1.06
C ARG A 167 -10.86 17.38 1.95
N GLY A 168 -12.02 17.02 1.40
CA GLY A 168 -13.24 16.80 2.18
C GLY A 168 -13.08 15.70 3.24
N ILE A 169 -12.39 14.60 2.91
CA ILE A 169 -12.04 13.57 3.89
C ILE A 169 -11.12 14.14 4.98
N GLY A 170 -10.08 14.89 4.61
CA GLY A 170 -9.18 15.50 5.58
C GLY A 170 -9.90 16.46 6.55
N GLN A 171 -10.85 17.26 6.03
CA GLN A 171 -11.71 18.13 6.84
C GLN A 171 -12.66 17.33 7.73
N PHE A 172 -13.20 16.21 7.26
CA PHE A 172 -14.04 15.34 8.08
C PHE A 172 -13.26 14.76 9.27
N VAL A 173 -12.05 14.28 9.02
CA VAL A 173 -11.16 13.69 10.04
C VAL A 173 -10.75 14.70 11.10
N THR A 174 -10.37 15.91 10.69
CA THR A 174 -9.89 16.96 11.61
C THR A 174 -11.02 17.80 12.21
N GLY A 175 -12.17 17.88 11.55
CA GLY A 175 -13.33 18.67 11.99
C GLY A 175 -14.20 17.97 13.04
N HIS A 176 -14.03 16.67 13.28
CA HIS A 176 -14.81 15.90 14.26
C HIS A 176 -13.89 15.25 15.29
N THR A 177 -14.05 15.64 16.55
CA THR A 177 -13.19 15.22 17.67
C THR A 177 -13.15 13.71 17.92
N TRP A 178 -14.18 12.95 17.49
CA TRP A 178 -14.27 11.51 17.69
C TRP A 178 -13.64 10.69 16.55
N VAL A 179 -13.46 11.26 15.35
CA VAL A 179 -13.00 10.52 14.17
C VAL A 179 -11.56 10.08 14.35
N TRP A 180 -10.68 11.00 14.76
CA TRP A 180 -9.27 10.70 14.97
C TRP A 180 -9.05 9.61 16.05
N PRO A 181 -9.61 9.70 17.28
CA PRO A 181 -9.49 8.63 18.28
C PRO A 181 -10.08 7.29 17.84
N SER A 182 -11.17 7.31 17.05
CA SER A 182 -11.77 6.08 16.51
C SER A 182 -10.83 5.42 15.51
N CYS A 183 -10.21 6.20 14.63
CA CYS A 183 -9.17 5.71 13.71
C CYS A 183 -7.98 5.15 14.49
N GLU A 184 -7.52 5.80 15.56
CA GLU A 184 -6.41 5.29 16.39
C GLU A 184 -6.75 3.96 17.05
N THR A 185 -7.95 3.85 17.61
CA THR A 185 -8.45 2.61 18.21
C THR A 185 -8.48 1.48 17.18
N LEU A 186 -9.08 1.71 16.01
CA LEU A 186 -9.19 0.71 14.95
C LEU A 186 -7.82 0.35 14.36
N HIS A 187 -6.90 1.32 14.22
CA HIS A 187 -5.54 1.08 13.76
C HIS A 187 -4.76 0.22 14.76
N PHE A 188 -4.94 0.43 16.06
CA PHE A 188 -4.30 -0.40 17.09
C PHE A 188 -4.88 -1.83 17.13
N VAL A 189 -6.19 -1.98 16.98
CA VAL A 189 -6.85 -3.29 16.86
C VAL A 189 -6.33 -4.04 15.63
N GLY A 190 -6.27 -3.40 14.47
CA GLY A 190 -5.76 -4.03 13.25
C GLY A 190 -4.28 -4.37 13.33
N LEU A 191 -3.48 -3.51 13.96
CA LEU A 191 -2.06 -3.78 14.23
C LEU A 191 -1.87 -4.98 15.15
N SER A 192 -2.67 -5.09 16.21
CA SER A 192 -2.63 -6.22 17.13
C SER A 192 -2.98 -7.53 16.41
N MET A 193 -4.05 -7.54 15.61
CA MET A 193 -4.44 -8.72 14.82
C MET A 193 -3.36 -9.14 13.83
N LEU A 194 -2.84 -8.20 13.05
CA LEU A 194 -1.80 -8.44 12.05
C LEU A 194 -0.52 -8.96 12.71
N PHE A 195 -0.01 -8.25 13.72
CA PHE A 195 1.22 -8.60 14.40
C PHE A 195 1.12 -9.94 15.12
N THR A 196 -0.01 -10.24 15.78
CA THR A 196 -0.22 -11.54 16.44
C THR A 196 -0.17 -12.70 15.45
N VAL A 197 -0.84 -12.59 14.30
CA VAL A 197 -0.85 -13.68 13.30
C VAL A 197 0.55 -13.90 12.74
N VAL A 198 1.25 -12.82 12.37
CA VAL A 198 2.62 -12.90 11.84
C VAL A 198 3.56 -13.51 12.88
N LEU A 199 3.55 -12.98 14.11
CA LEU A 199 4.41 -13.45 15.18
C LEU A 199 4.18 -14.93 15.50
N LEU A 200 2.92 -15.40 15.54
CA LEU A 200 2.63 -16.82 15.79
C LEU A 200 3.20 -17.73 14.67
N VAL A 201 3.04 -17.33 13.42
CA VAL A 201 3.60 -18.07 12.26
C VAL A 201 5.13 -18.10 12.33
N ASP A 202 5.76 -16.96 12.62
CA ASP A 202 7.22 -16.86 12.66
C ASP A 202 7.81 -17.62 13.86
N LEU A 203 7.23 -17.49 15.05
CA LEU A 203 7.64 -18.26 16.24
C LEU A 203 7.47 -19.76 16.02
N ARG A 204 6.45 -20.17 15.27
CA ARG A 204 6.32 -21.56 14.84
C ARG A 204 7.51 -21.98 13.97
N ILE A 205 7.85 -21.22 12.94
CA ILE A 205 8.95 -21.54 12.03
C ILE A 205 10.30 -21.54 12.76
N LEU A 206 10.51 -20.63 13.72
CA LEU A 206 11.70 -20.59 14.57
C LEU A 206 11.82 -21.76 15.56
N GLY A 207 10.76 -22.54 15.74
CA GLY A 207 10.76 -23.74 16.57
C GLY A 207 10.33 -23.50 18.03
N MET A 208 9.72 -22.35 18.33
CA MET A 208 9.21 -22.03 19.67
C MET A 208 7.78 -22.54 19.92
N ALA A 209 7.03 -22.84 18.85
CA ALA A 209 5.65 -23.34 18.92
C ALA A 209 5.45 -24.68 18.16
N LYS A 210 6.40 -25.61 18.25
CA LYS A 210 6.47 -26.84 17.43
C LYS A 210 5.21 -27.73 17.46
N LYS A 211 4.43 -27.69 18.55
CA LYS A 211 3.16 -28.42 18.69
C LYS A 211 2.11 -28.05 17.65
N LEU A 212 2.17 -26.84 17.11
CA LEU A 212 1.26 -26.35 16.09
C LEU A 212 1.80 -26.74 14.72
N SER A 213 0.95 -27.08 13.75
CA SER A 213 1.41 -27.25 12.35
C SER A 213 1.43 -25.89 11.65
N PHE A 214 2.35 -25.70 10.68
CA PHE A 214 2.34 -24.48 9.86
C PHE A 214 1.01 -24.32 9.11
N ALA A 215 0.48 -25.41 8.56
CA ALA A 215 -0.80 -25.43 7.87
C ALA A 215 -1.98 -24.96 8.75
N GLY A 216 -1.98 -25.31 10.04
CA GLY A 216 -3.00 -24.85 10.99
C GLY A 216 -2.91 -23.34 11.24
N LEU A 217 -1.70 -22.81 11.44
CA LEU A 217 -1.50 -21.37 11.64
C LEU A 217 -1.75 -20.55 10.38
N TYR A 218 -1.49 -21.11 9.20
CA TYR A 218 -1.76 -20.46 7.92
C TYR A 218 -3.26 -20.15 7.72
N GLN A 219 -4.16 -20.88 8.36
CA GLN A 219 -5.60 -20.59 8.33
C GLN A 219 -5.97 -19.31 9.09
N LEU A 220 -5.08 -18.78 9.94
CA LEU A 220 -5.27 -17.51 10.64
C LEU A 220 -4.89 -16.30 9.79
N LEU A 221 -4.23 -16.49 8.63
CA LEU A 221 -3.81 -15.40 7.75
C LEU A 221 -4.93 -14.42 7.35
N PRO A 222 -6.18 -14.85 7.06
CA PRO A 222 -7.26 -13.92 6.77
C PRO A 222 -7.52 -12.91 7.90
N LEU A 223 -7.27 -13.28 9.16
CA LEU A 223 -7.37 -12.36 10.29
C LEU A 223 -6.26 -11.30 10.25
N GLY A 224 -5.04 -11.72 9.90
CA GLY A 224 -3.92 -10.80 9.68
C GLY A 224 -4.16 -9.88 8.49
N MET A 225 -4.72 -10.40 7.39
CA MET A 225 -5.15 -9.60 6.24
C MET A 225 -6.19 -8.56 6.64
N LEU A 226 -7.23 -8.97 7.37
CA LEU A 226 -8.24 -8.05 7.90
C LEU A 226 -7.60 -6.94 8.77
N GLY A 227 -6.65 -7.32 9.64
CA GLY A 227 -5.86 -6.37 10.43
C GLY A 227 -5.10 -5.35 9.59
N PHE A 228 -4.39 -5.81 8.55
CA PHE A 228 -3.72 -4.94 7.59
C PHE A 228 -4.70 -4.01 6.85
N GLY A 229 -5.84 -4.54 6.40
CA GLY A 229 -6.87 -3.75 5.72
C GLY A 229 -7.42 -2.62 6.60
N MET A 230 -7.69 -2.90 7.88
CA MET A 230 -8.09 -1.86 8.85
C MET A 230 -7.01 -0.81 9.03
N ASN A 231 -5.74 -1.22 9.14
CA ASN A 231 -4.61 -0.31 9.30
C ASN A 231 -4.39 0.56 8.06
N LEU A 232 -4.57 0.01 6.86
CA LEU A 232 -4.47 0.74 5.61
C LEU A 232 -5.54 1.82 5.53
N VAL A 233 -6.82 1.47 5.78
CA VAL A 233 -7.94 2.42 5.74
C VAL A 233 -7.76 3.55 6.76
N THR A 234 -7.49 3.19 8.03
CA THR A 234 -7.26 4.18 9.10
C THR A 234 -5.99 4.99 8.87
N GLY A 235 -4.93 4.37 8.35
CA GLY A 235 -3.69 5.04 7.95
C GLY A 235 -3.92 6.09 6.87
N MET A 236 -4.78 5.82 5.90
CA MET A 236 -5.17 6.79 4.88
C MET A 236 -6.02 7.93 5.45
N PHE A 237 -6.89 7.68 6.44
CA PHE A 237 -7.59 8.76 7.13
C PHE A 237 -6.63 9.70 7.86
N PHE A 238 -5.63 9.15 8.57
CA PHE A 238 -4.59 9.97 9.19
C PHE A 238 -3.82 10.80 8.17
N PHE A 239 -3.36 10.14 7.09
CA PHE A 239 -2.58 10.79 6.05
C PHE A 239 -3.36 11.90 5.33
N LEU A 240 -4.65 11.69 5.03
CA LEU A 240 -5.50 12.71 4.40
C LEU A 240 -5.87 13.84 5.38
N GLY A 241 -5.98 13.53 6.67
CA GLY A 241 -6.25 14.49 7.74
C GLY A 241 -5.10 15.47 7.97
N ALA A 242 -3.87 14.94 8.03
CA ALA A 242 -2.68 15.73 8.33
C ALA A 242 -1.47 15.30 7.46
N PRO A 243 -1.51 15.49 6.13
CA PRO A 243 -0.47 14.97 5.23
C PRO A 243 0.94 15.49 5.57
N GLU A 244 1.03 16.78 5.93
CA GLU A 244 2.32 17.44 6.26
C GLU A 244 3.05 16.77 7.44
N GLN A 245 2.29 16.21 8.40
CA GLN A 245 2.85 15.52 9.57
C GLN A 245 3.61 14.23 9.18
N TYR A 246 3.28 13.66 8.01
CA TYR A 246 3.86 12.42 7.51
C TYR A 246 4.88 12.67 6.39
N THR A 247 4.56 13.54 5.43
CA THR A 247 5.41 13.84 4.26
C THR A 247 6.71 14.56 4.66
N LYS A 248 6.70 15.37 5.72
CA LYS A 248 7.90 16.07 6.24
C LYS A 248 8.69 15.25 7.24
N ASN A 249 8.24 14.05 7.58
CA ASN A 249 8.80 13.24 8.66
C ASN A 249 9.64 12.06 8.13
N PRO A 250 10.98 12.07 8.28
CA PRO A 250 11.85 10.97 7.86
C PRO A 250 11.48 9.60 8.44
N VAL A 251 10.96 9.58 9.66
CA VAL A 251 10.56 8.36 10.40
C VAL A 251 9.40 7.66 9.69
N PHE A 252 8.49 8.43 9.07
CA PHE A 252 7.38 7.89 8.29
C PHE A 252 7.86 7.14 7.06
N TYR A 253 8.86 7.66 6.34
CA TYR A 253 9.42 6.98 5.16
C TYR A 253 10.04 5.63 5.55
N TRP A 254 10.78 5.57 6.66
CA TRP A 254 11.28 4.29 7.17
C TRP A 254 10.15 3.31 7.48
N LYS A 255 9.10 3.76 8.19
CA LYS A 255 7.91 2.93 8.43
C LYS A 255 7.35 2.36 7.12
N MET A 256 7.25 3.18 6.07
CA MET A 256 6.71 2.73 4.77
C MET A 256 7.63 1.74 4.06
N VAL A 257 8.95 1.92 4.13
CA VAL A 257 9.93 0.92 3.63
C VAL A 257 9.70 -0.42 4.32
N PHE A 258 9.58 -0.43 5.65
CA PHE A 258 9.32 -1.64 6.41
C PHE A 258 7.96 -2.28 6.06
N VAL A 259 6.91 -1.49 5.82
CA VAL A 259 5.61 -2.01 5.35
C VAL A 259 5.75 -2.72 3.99
N VAL A 260 6.45 -2.11 3.02
CA VAL A 260 6.67 -2.73 1.70
C VAL A 260 7.53 -3.99 1.81
N LEU A 261 8.56 -3.99 2.65
CA LEU A 261 9.36 -5.19 2.94
C LEU A 261 8.51 -6.29 3.58
N GLY A 262 7.56 -5.94 4.44
CA GLY A 262 6.60 -6.88 5.03
C GLY A 262 5.69 -7.53 3.98
N ALA A 263 5.22 -6.75 3.00
CA ALA A 263 4.44 -7.25 1.88
C ALA A 263 5.27 -8.23 1.02
N VAL A 264 6.55 -7.95 0.76
CA VAL A 264 7.41 -8.90 0.04
C VAL A 264 7.69 -10.15 0.88
N ASN A 265 7.94 -9.99 2.18
CA ASN A 265 8.27 -11.08 3.09
C ASN A 265 7.15 -12.12 3.19
N VAL A 266 5.88 -11.70 3.30
CA VAL A 266 4.74 -12.64 3.42
C VAL A 266 4.61 -13.55 2.19
N LEU A 267 5.07 -13.12 1.01
CA LEU A 267 5.04 -13.94 -0.19
C LEU A 267 5.92 -15.20 -0.07
N TYR A 268 7.02 -15.18 0.69
CA TYR A 268 7.82 -16.39 0.91
C TYR A 268 6.96 -17.51 1.50
N PHE A 269 6.19 -17.20 2.55
CA PHE A 269 5.31 -18.15 3.24
C PHE A 269 4.09 -18.57 2.41
N MET A 270 3.68 -17.74 1.45
CA MET A 270 2.53 -18.02 0.60
C MET A 270 2.89 -18.72 -0.72
N LEU A 271 4.12 -18.56 -1.20
CA LEU A 271 4.55 -19.02 -2.51
C LEU A 271 5.35 -20.32 -2.45
N LEU A 272 6.21 -20.49 -1.45
CA LEU A 272 7.14 -21.63 -1.40
C LEU A 272 6.56 -22.85 -0.68
N ASP A 273 7.04 -24.01 -1.10
CA ASP A 273 6.64 -25.29 -0.52
C ASP A 273 7.32 -25.63 0.79
N GLU A 274 8.54 -25.14 0.96
CA GLU A 274 9.41 -25.41 2.10
C GLU A 274 8.77 -25.14 3.48
N PRO A 275 8.08 -24.00 3.73
CA PRO A 275 7.43 -23.79 5.03
C PRO A 275 6.24 -24.72 5.29
N TRP A 276 5.58 -25.19 4.22
CA TRP A 276 4.36 -25.99 4.32
C TRP A 276 4.60 -27.45 4.67
N THR A 277 5.79 -27.97 4.35
CA THR A 277 6.19 -29.33 4.71
C THR A 277 6.56 -29.46 6.19
N VAL A 278 6.60 -28.34 6.93
CA VAL A 278 6.87 -28.32 8.37
C VAL A 278 5.63 -28.80 9.15
N GLY A 279 5.63 -30.10 9.45
CA GLY A 279 4.62 -30.78 10.28
C GLY A 279 4.69 -30.40 11.77
N ALA A 280 3.80 -30.95 12.59
CA ALA A 280 3.91 -30.77 14.05
C ALA A 280 5.18 -31.48 14.57
N GLU A 281 5.83 -30.90 15.57
CA GLU A 281 7.07 -31.38 16.20
C GLU A 281 8.32 -31.41 15.28
N THR A 282 8.21 -31.00 14.01
CA THR A 282 9.36 -30.93 13.09
C THR A 282 9.99 -29.55 13.07
N ASP A 283 11.31 -29.51 12.92
CA ASP A 283 12.07 -28.29 12.70
C ASP A 283 11.92 -27.78 11.27
N ALA A 284 11.82 -26.45 11.14
CA ALA A 284 11.90 -25.80 9.84
C ALA A 284 13.37 -25.71 9.36
N PRO A 285 13.59 -25.68 8.05
CA PRO A 285 14.92 -25.44 7.48
C PRO A 285 15.46 -24.05 7.80
N LEU A 286 16.77 -23.87 7.67
CA LEU A 286 17.47 -22.65 8.07
C LEU A 286 17.00 -21.41 7.29
N THR A 287 16.77 -21.55 5.99
CA THR A 287 16.19 -20.53 5.10
C THR A 287 14.87 -19.99 5.65
N ALA A 288 13.93 -20.88 5.99
CA ALA A 288 12.65 -20.51 6.58
C ALA A 288 12.81 -19.79 7.91
N LYS A 289 13.75 -20.25 8.76
CA LYS A 289 14.08 -19.61 10.04
C LYS A 289 14.63 -18.19 9.85
N LEU A 290 15.52 -17.98 8.87
CA LEU A 290 16.06 -16.66 8.54
C LEU A 290 14.96 -15.72 8.03
N VAL A 291 14.07 -16.20 7.17
CA VAL A 291 12.94 -15.39 6.67
C VAL A 291 11.97 -15.02 7.80
N ALA A 292 11.63 -15.96 8.69
CA ALA A 292 10.80 -15.70 9.86
C ALA A 292 11.45 -14.68 10.83
N ALA A 293 12.75 -14.82 11.12
CA ALA A 293 13.48 -13.84 11.92
C ALA A 293 13.46 -12.44 11.26
N SER A 294 13.66 -12.38 9.94
CA SER A 294 13.61 -11.12 9.20
C SER A 294 12.21 -10.50 9.23
N ALA A 295 11.14 -11.31 9.19
CA ALA A 295 9.76 -10.85 9.29
C ALA A 295 9.49 -10.19 10.64
N ILE A 296 9.93 -10.80 11.74
CA ILE A 296 9.83 -10.22 13.08
C ILE A 296 10.55 -8.87 13.13
N VAL A 297 11.80 -8.80 12.66
CA VAL A 297 12.56 -7.54 12.60
C VAL A 297 11.82 -6.49 11.79
N VAL A 298 11.25 -6.88 10.64
CA VAL A 298 10.52 -5.97 9.76
C VAL A 298 9.29 -5.39 10.45
N TRP A 299 8.46 -6.22 11.07
CA TRP A 299 7.24 -5.76 11.74
C TRP A 299 7.52 -5.01 13.05
N VAL A 300 8.56 -5.39 13.79
CA VAL A 300 9.07 -4.59 14.92
C VAL A 300 9.54 -3.22 14.42
N GLY A 301 10.18 -3.16 13.25
CA GLY A 301 10.51 -1.90 12.58
C GLY A 301 9.27 -1.05 12.28
N VAL A 302 8.23 -1.63 11.68
CA VAL A 302 6.94 -0.94 11.43
C VAL A 302 6.36 -0.36 12.72
N LEU A 303 6.36 -1.15 13.81
CA LEU A 303 5.87 -0.74 15.12
C LEU A 303 6.72 0.39 15.71
N PHE A 304 8.04 0.23 15.71
CA PHE A 304 8.98 1.17 16.27
C PHE A 304 8.90 2.52 15.55
N PHE A 305 9.03 2.54 14.23
CA PHE A 305 8.94 3.79 13.45
C PHE A 305 7.54 4.39 13.51
N GLY A 306 6.49 3.58 13.61
CA GLY A 306 5.12 4.07 13.83
C GLY A 306 4.95 4.77 15.17
N HIS A 307 5.45 4.19 16.26
CA HIS A 307 5.39 4.77 17.60
C HIS A 307 6.31 5.99 17.76
N MET A 308 7.44 6.01 17.05
CA MET A 308 8.43 7.08 17.12
C MET A 308 8.10 8.31 16.26
N LEU A 309 7.00 8.31 15.49
CA LEU A 309 6.58 9.46 14.67
C LEU A 309 6.57 10.78 15.47
N PRO A 310 5.98 10.86 16.68
CA PRO A 310 5.93 12.11 17.43
C PRO A 310 7.28 12.51 18.05
N PHE A 311 8.11 11.53 18.42
CA PHE A 311 9.34 11.76 19.17
C PHE A 311 10.56 12.08 18.31
N LEU A 312 10.72 11.38 17.18
CA LEU A 312 11.88 11.52 16.31
C LEU A 312 11.59 12.37 15.07
N GLY A 313 10.32 12.63 14.79
CA GLY A 313 9.87 13.29 13.57
C GLY A 313 9.13 14.61 13.76
N ASN A 314 9.03 15.09 15.00
CA ASN A 314 8.27 16.30 15.37
C ASN A 314 6.81 16.27 14.91
N ALA A 315 6.17 15.09 14.95
CA ALA A 315 4.79 14.91 14.55
C ALA A 315 3.82 15.30 15.69
N PHE A 316 3.70 16.60 15.97
CA PHE A 316 2.68 17.21 16.82
C PHE A 316 2.16 18.51 16.17
#